data_AF-A0A1C6I1D9-F1
#
_entry.id   AF-A0A1C6I1D9-F1
#
_cell.length_a   1.000
_cell.length_b   1.000
_cell.length_c   1.000
_cell.angle_alpha   90.00
_cell.angle_beta   90.00
_cell.angle_gamma   90.00
#
_symmetry.space_group_name_H-M   'P 1'
#
loop_
_entity.id
_entity.type
_entity.pdbx_description
1 polymer ?
#
loop_
_entity_poly.entity_id
_entity_poly.type
_entity_poly.pdbx_seq_one_letter_code
_entity_poly.pdbx_strand_id
1 'polypeptide(L)'
;MTFPLYRAEGFCRAYLDGVMADSYGYAGTEIIRRVVGDSKVMEVTSVTDPDIRIPMERALIKMGIFLIRERESGLNGSAVTRAFRGILA
;
A
#
# COMPACT_ATOMS: atom_id res chain seq x y z
N MET A 1 -12.88 -31.13 18.95
CA MET A 1 -11.58 -31.21 18.24
C MET A 1 -10.85 -29.89 18.46
N THR A 2 -9.63 -29.91 19.00
CA THR A 2 -8.81 -28.70 19.16
C THR A 2 -7.60 -28.79 18.23
N PHE A 3 -7.16 -27.66 17.69
CA PHE A 3 -6.01 -27.58 16.79
C PHE A 3 -4.92 -26.70 17.45
N PRO A 4 -4.05 -27.27 18.30
CA PRO A 4 -3.05 -26.51 19.04
C PRO A 4 -2.10 -25.69 18.15
N LEU A 5 -1.78 -26.19 16.96
CA LEU A 5 -0.92 -25.51 15.98
C LEU A 5 -1.47 -24.13 15.58
N TYR A 6 -2.78 -24.02 15.32
CA TYR A 6 -3.41 -22.76 14.91
C TYR A 6 -3.59 -21.75 16.05
N ARG A 7 -3.28 -22.17 17.28
CA ARG A 7 -3.27 -21.30 18.48
C ARG A 7 -1.84 -20.99 18.93
N ALA A 8 -0.83 -21.59 18.30
CA ALA A 8 0.55 -21.29 18.59
C ALA A 8 0.84 -19.83 18.18
N GLU A 9 1.37 -19.04 19.11
CA GLU A 9 1.63 -17.62 18.89
C GLU A 9 2.49 -17.36 17.65
N GLY A 10 3.51 -18.19 17.43
CA GLY A 10 4.37 -18.10 16.25
C GLY A 10 3.62 -18.31 14.93
N PHE A 11 2.65 -19.23 14.90
CA PHE A 11 1.82 -19.46 13.71
C PHE A 11 0.90 -18.26 13.47
N CYS A 12 0.20 -17.79 14.50
CA CYS A 12 -0.70 -16.64 14.39
C CYS A 12 0.05 -15.40 13.89
N ARG A 13 1.24 -15.14 14.43
CA ARG A 13 2.07 -14.01 14.01
C ARG A 13 2.54 -14.13 12.57
N ALA A 14 3.12 -15.27 12.19
CA ALA A 14 3.60 -15.49 10.82
C ALA A 14 2.46 -15.39 9.79
N TYR A 15 1.28 -15.91 10.14
CA TYR A 15 0.10 -15.82 9.27
C TYR A 15 -0.36 -14.36 9.10
N LEU A 16 -0.48 -13.60 10.19
CA LEU A 16 -0.88 -12.20 10.13
C LEU A 16 0.17 -11.34 9.41
N ASP A 17 1.46 -11.57 9.63
CA ASP A 17 2.54 -10.87 8.93
C ASP A 17 2.46 -11.12 7.41
N GLY A 18 2.16 -12.36 6.99
CA GLY A 18 1.93 -12.70 5.59
C GLY A 18 0.70 -12.00 5.00
N VAL A 19 -0.44 -12.01 5.69
CA VAL A 19 -1.66 -11.30 5.27
C VAL A 19 -1.40 -9.80 5.14
N MET A 20 -0.65 -9.20 6.07
CA MET A 20 -0.28 -7.79 6.03
C MET A 20 0.65 -7.47 4.84
N ALA A 21 1.65 -8.32 4.58
CA ALA A 21 2.55 -8.16 3.44
C ALA A 21 1.78 -8.21 2.10
N ASP A 22 0.89 -9.19 1.92
CA ASP A 22 0.05 -9.27 0.72
C ASP A 22 -0.87 -8.07 0.59
N SER A 23 -1.49 -7.63 1.70
CA SER A 23 -2.38 -6.46 1.71
C SER A 23 -1.67 -5.19 1.24
N TYR A 24 -0.46 -4.94 1.73
CA TYR A 24 0.33 -3.79 1.28
C TYR A 24 0.83 -3.94 -0.15
N GLY A 25 1.25 -5.14 -0.55
CA GLY A 25 1.65 -5.44 -1.92
C GLY A 25 0.52 -5.13 -2.90
N TYR A 26 -0.68 -5.66 -2.66
CA TYR A 26 -1.85 -5.41 -3.51
C TYR A 26 -2.33 -3.97 -3.48
N ALA A 27 -2.29 -3.31 -2.31
CA ALA A 27 -2.60 -1.88 -2.22
C ALA A 27 -1.65 -1.07 -3.11
N GLY A 28 -0.35 -1.38 -3.09
CA GLY A 28 0.62 -0.71 -3.95
C GLY A 28 0.39 -0.95 -5.43
N THR A 29 0.07 -2.19 -5.84
CA THR A 29 -0.27 -2.49 -7.24
C THR A 29 -1.54 -1.78 -7.69
N GLU A 30 -2.57 -1.75 -6.85
CA GLU A 30 -3.84 -1.10 -7.19
C GLU A 30 -3.72 0.41 -7.27
N ILE A 31 -2.95 1.06 -6.39
CA ILE A 31 -2.66 2.49 -6.50
C ILE A 31 -2.02 2.80 -7.86
N ILE A 32 -0.96 2.08 -8.24
CA ILE A 32 -0.30 2.31 -9.54
C ILE A 32 -1.27 2.05 -10.69
N ARG A 33 -1.99 0.93 -10.66
CA ARG A 33 -2.93 0.54 -11.71
C ARG A 33 -4.04 1.58 -11.92
N ARG A 34 -4.57 2.17 -10.84
CA ARG A 34 -5.62 3.21 -10.90
C ARG A 34 -5.09 4.59 -11.29
N VAL A 35 -3.80 4.86 -11.11
CA VAL A 35 -3.18 6.14 -11.47
C VAL A 35 -2.76 6.18 -12.92
N VAL A 36 -2.08 5.14 -13.44
CA VAL A 36 -1.53 5.14 -14.81
C VAL A 36 -2.24 4.22 -15.80
N GLY A 37 -3.00 3.23 -15.32
CA GLY A 37 -3.72 2.29 -16.18
C GLY A 37 -5.03 2.85 -16.76
N ASP A 38 -5.67 2.07 -17.62
CA ASP A 38 -6.87 2.49 -18.37
C ASP A 38 -8.09 2.70 -17.46
N SER A 39 -8.25 1.87 -16.43
CA SER A 39 -9.38 1.93 -15.50
C SER A 39 -9.10 2.86 -14.31
N LYS A 40 -8.97 4.17 -14.55
CA LYS A 40 -8.73 5.16 -13.48
C LYS A 40 -9.94 5.36 -12.56
N VAL A 41 -9.73 6.03 -11.42
CA VAL A 41 -10.78 6.40 -10.47
C VAL A 41 -11.08 7.91 -10.51
N MET A 42 -12.31 8.28 -10.12
CA MET A 42 -12.77 9.67 -10.18
C MET A 42 -11.95 10.61 -9.29
N GLU A 43 -11.43 10.13 -8.17
CA GLU A 43 -10.57 10.88 -7.26
C GLU A 43 -9.27 11.35 -7.94
N VAL A 44 -8.78 10.60 -8.94
CA VAL A 44 -7.60 10.98 -9.73
C VAL A 44 -8.01 11.80 -10.96
N THR A 45 -9.03 11.36 -11.70
CA THR A 45 -9.39 11.98 -12.99
C THR A 45 -10.14 13.30 -12.85
N SER A 46 -10.77 13.57 -11.71
CA SER A 46 -11.43 14.86 -11.45
C SER A 46 -10.44 16.01 -11.22
N VAL A 47 -9.17 15.72 -10.92
CA VAL A 47 -8.12 16.75 -10.81
C VAL A 47 -7.67 17.13 -12.21
N THR A 48 -8.20 18.23 -12.73
CA THR A 48 -7.96 18.67 -14.11
C THR A 48 -6.74 19.57 -14.27
N ASP A 49 -6.42 20.36 -13.24
CA ASP A 49 -5.25 21.26 -13.21
C ASP A 49 -3.95 20.43 -13.28
N PRO A 50 -3.15 20.54 -14.36
CA PRO A 50 -1.91 19.80 -14.52
C PRO A 50 -0.89 20.08 -13.41
N ASP A 51 -0.84 21.32 -12.89
CA ASP A 51 0.14 21.72 -11.87
C ASP A 51 -0.15 21.05 -10.52
N ILE A 52 -1.38 20.57 -10.33
CA ILE A 52 -1.80 19.78 -9.15
C ILE A 52 -1.80 18.28 -9.46
N ARG A 53 -2.35 17.88 -10.63
CA ARG A 53 -2.51 16.47 -11.00
C ARG A 53 -1.17 15.77 -11.11
N ILE A 54 -0.19 16.36 -11.80
CA ILE A 54 1.10 15.72 -12.05
C ILE A 54 1.86 15.40 -10.75
N PRO A 55 2.06 16.34 -9.80
CA PRO A 55 2.75 16.02 -8.56
C PRO A 55 1.96 15.02 -7.71
N MET A 56 0.62 15.10 -7.69
CA MET A 56 -0.23 14.12 -7.01
C MET A 56 -0.05 12.70 -7.58
N GLU A 57 -0.17 12.52 -8.89
CA GLU A 57 0.00 11.22 -9.55
C GLU A 57 1.41 10.65 -9.27
N ARG A 58 2.45 11.50 -9.30
CA ARG A 58 3.82 11.08 -8.94
C ARG A 58 3.93 10.64 -7.48
N ALA A 59 3.30 11.34 -6.55
CA ALA A 59 3.30 10.95 -5.14
C ALA A 59 2.59 9.61 -4.93
N LEU A 60 1.45 9.38 -5.58
CA LEU A 60 0.72 8.11 -5.54
C LEU A 60 1.55 6.95 -6.12
N ILE A 61 2.21 7.15 -7.25
CA ILE A 61 3.09 6.13 -7.85
C ILE A 61 4.25 5.80 -6.91
N LYS A 62 4.92 6.81 -6.35
CA LYS A 62 6.00 6.61 -5.36
C LYS A 62 5.50 5.83 -4.15
N MET A 63 4.30 6.13 -3.67
CA MET A 63 3.68 5.42 -2.55
C MET A 63 3.41 3.95 -2.90
N GLY A 64 2.86 3.70 -4.10
CA GLY A 64 2.64 2.33 -4.56
C GLY A 64 3.92 1.52 -4.66
N ILE A 65 5.00 2.11 -5.20
CA ILE A 65 6.33 1.47 -5.26
C ILE A 65 6.85 1.16 -3.86
N PHE A 66 6.74 2.11 -2.92
CA PHE A 66 7.16 1.90 -1.53
C PHE A 66 6.42 0.71 -0.90
N LEU A 67 5.09 0.68 -1.02
CA LEU A 67 4.28 -0.40 -0.46
C LEU A 67 4.64 -1.77 -1.05
N ILE A 68 4.92 -1.87 -2.35
CA ILE A 68 5.32 -3.13 -2.98
C ILE A 68 6.68 -3.60 -2.49
N ARG A 69 7.66 -2.70 -2.38
CA ARG A 69 9.04 -3.02 -2.04
C ARG A 69 9.24 -3.31 -0.56
N GLU A 70 8.56 -2.58 0.30
CA GLU A 70 8.71 -2.67 1.76
C GLU A 70 7.63 -3.55 2.42
N ARG A 71 6.80 -4.28 1.65
CA ARG A 71 5.66 -5.04 2.19
C ARG A 71 6.03 -6.06 3.27
N GLU A 72 7.24 -6.63 3.21
CA GLU A 72 7.73 -7.63 4.16
C GLU A 72 8.49 -6.99 5.35
N SER A 73 8.58 -5.66 5.42
CA SER A 73 9.37 -4.93 6.43
C SER A 73 8.65 -4.76 7.79
N GLY A 74 7.53 -5.45 8.01
CA GLY A 74 6.70 -5.28 9.21
C GLY A 74 6.00 -3.92 9.29
N LEU A 75 5.50 -3.43 8.14
CA LEU A 75 4.78 -2.16 8.07
C LEU A 75 3.54 -2.16 8.99
N ASN A 76 3.30 -1.01 9.61
CA ASN A 76 2.06 -0.72 10.31
C ASN A 76 1.49 0.63 9.82
N GLY A 77 0.26 0.94 10.20
CA GLY A 77 -0.41 2.17 9.73
C GLY A 77 0.42 3.44 9.96
N SER A 78 1.10 3.55 11.11
CA SER A 78 1.93 4.72 11.40
C SER A 78 3.16 4.84 10.50
N ALA A 79 3.80 3.72 10.16
CA ALA A 79 4.95 3.68 9.26
C ALA A 79 4.53 4.10 7.84
N VAL A 80 3.39 3.60 7.37
CA VAL A 80 2.80 3.91 6.06
C VAL A 80 2.47 5.40 5.95
N THR A 81 1.81 5.98 6.95
CA THR A 81 1.49 7.42 6.94
C THR A 81 2.76 8.27 6.97
N ARG A 82 3.79 7.87 7.72
CA ARG A 82 5.07 8.59 7.78
C ARG A 82 5.80 8.56 6.44
N ALA A 83 5.85 7.39 5.80
CA ALA A 83 6.44 7.24 4.47
C ALA A 83 5.75 8.16 3.45
N PHE A 84 4.41 8.22 3.47
CA PHE A 84 3.68 9.08 2.55
C PHE A 84 3.94 10.58 2.81
N ARG A 85 4.01 11.01 4.08
CA ARG A 85 4.41 12.39 4.41
C ARG A 85 5.81 12.73 3.88
N GLY A 86 6.74 11.79 3.94
CA GLY A 86 8.09 11.97 3.39
C GLY A 86 8.13 12.04 1.85
N ILE A 87 7.13 11.48 1.16
CA ILE A 87 7.01 11.58 -0.31
C ILE A 87 6.50 12.96 -0.75
N LEU A 88 5.69 13.61 0.09
CA LEU A 88 5.08 14.92 -0.17
C LEU A 88 5.99 16.10 0.18
N ALA A 89 7.01 15.88 1.02
CA ALA A 89 8.03 16.86 1.37
C ALA A 89 9.06 17.01 0.23
#